data_AF-A0A6A3UPW2-F1
#
_entry.id   AF-A0A6A3UPW2-F1
#
_cell.length_a   1.000
_cell.length_b   1.000
_cell.length_c   1.000
_cell.angle_alpha   90.00
_cell.angle_beta   90.00
_cell.angle_gamma   90.00
#
_symmetry.space_group_name_H-M   'P 1'
#
loop_
_entity.id
_entity.type
_entity.pdbx_description
1 polymer ?
#
loop_
_entity_poly.entity_id
_entity_poly.type
_entity_poly.pdbx_seq_one_letter_code
_entity_poly.pdbx_strand_id
1 'polypeptide(L)'
;MAELALEARNYLGDPLSVTYGSTPNNPLTWDFNKIQGCICDAGFEGHDCARRSCPRGDDPRTTVQAREVQTITCVYTALATFTLSFRGQVSPLLSSNMLASDLQAALTSVSTIGNVQVSYSAGPTSGACTLSTQPANTISITFISALGDLPPLKVNPDRNTVLLPVFTINSDGISGSIRGTNENAECSNNGLCDYSTGTCQCFDGMASSNGLGGLGLRADCGFLVPEVDRLADVTEI
;
A
#
# COMPACT_ATOMS: atom_id res chain seq x y z
N MET A 1 -22.82 12.58 8.22
CA MET A 1 -22.18 12.59 6.88
C MET A 1 -21.14 13.68 6.81
N ALA A 2 -21.39 14.82 7.46
CA ALA A 2 -20.42 15.90 7.69
C ALA A 2 -18.96 15.45 7.90
N GLU A 3 -18.72 14.73 8.99
CA GLU A 3 -17.38 14.29 9.40
C GLU A 3 -16.84 13.17 8.51
N LEU A 4 -17.71 12.22 8.12
CA LEU A 4 -17.36 11.14 7.19
C LEU A 4 -16.86 11.64 5.84
N ALA A 5 -17.33 12.81 5.39
CA ALA A 5 -16.83 13.41 4.14
C ALA A 5 -15.34 13.78 4.23
N LEU A 6 -14.85 14.16 5.42
CA LEU A 6 -13.43 14.46 5.65
C LEU A 6 -12.57 13.19 5.64
N GLU A 7 -13.17 12.05 5.97
CA GLU A 7 -12.52 10.73 5.88
C GLU A 7 -12.74 10.02 4.55
N ALA A 8 -13.38 10.68 3.58
CA ALA A 8 -13.58 10.09 2.27
C ALA A 8 -12.24 9.73 1.61
N ARG A 9 -12.18 8.54 1.02
CA ARG A 9 -11.05 8.04 0.24
C ARG A 9 -11.53 7.64 -1.15
N ASN A 10 -10.67 7.71 -2.15
CA ASN A 10 -10.96 7.12 -3.46
C ASN A 10 -10.77 5.59 -3.43
N TYR A 11 -11.03 4.92 -4.56
CA TYR A 11 -10.86 3.46 -4.66
C TYR A 11 -9.41 2.98 -4.46
N LEU A 12 -8.43 3.89 -4.61
CA LEU A 12 -7.01 3.64 -4.37
C LEU A 12 -6.60 3.95 -2.92
N GLY A 13 -7.53 4.34 -2.04
CA GLY A 13 -7.27 4.65 -0.62
C GLY A 13 -6.71 6.06 -0.38
N ASP A 14 -6.62 6.90 -1.40
CA ASP A 14 -6.13 8.28 -1.27
C ASP A 14 -7.20 9.20 -0.67
N PRO A 15 -6.86 10.07 0.30
CA PRO A 15 -7.76 11.09 0.83
C PRO A 15 -8.39 11.96 -0.25
N LEU A 16 -9.71 12.10 -0.16
CA LEU A 16 -10.49 13.02 -0.99
C LEU A 16 -10.76 14.29 -0.18
N SER A 17 -10.48 15.44 -0.79
CA SER A 17 -10.82 16.75 -0.19
C SER A 17 -12.27 17.12 -0.50
N VAL A 18 -13.21 16.32 0.01
CA VAL A 18 -14.65 16.56 -0.17
C VAL A 18 -15.24 17.08 1.13
N THR A 19 -16.13 18.07 1.03
CA THR A 19 -16.98 18.50 2.15
C THR A 19 -18.43 18.26 1.78
N TYR A 20 -19.21 17.80 2.76
CA TYR A 20 -20.66 17.64 2.61
C TYR A 20 -21.33 18.74 3.43
N GLY A 21 -22.43 19.34 2.96
CA GLY A 21 -23.26 20.28 3.76
C GLY A 21 -22.58 21.51 4.37
N SER A 22 -21.41 21.92 3.86
CA SER A 22 -20.69 23.12 4.27
C SER A 22 -21.36 24.44 3.82
N THR A 23 -22.32 24.37 2.89
CA THR A 23 -23.09 25.53 2.41
C THR A 23 -24.43 25.63 3.17
N PRO A 24 -24.64 26.70 3.96
CA PRO A 24 -25.90 26.91 4.66
C PRO A 24 -27.10 26.95 3.71
N ASN A 25 -28.24 26.39 4.14
CA ASN A 25 -29.51 26.37 3.39
C ASN A 25 -29.44 25.70 2.00
N ASN A 26 -28.45 24.85 1.73
CA ASN A 26 -28.44 24.05 0.52
C ASN A 26 -29.40 22.85 0.67
N PRO A 27 -30.50 22.79 -0.10
CA PRO A 27 -31.48 21.70 0.02
C PRO A 27 -30.92 20.34 -0.43
N LEU A 28 -29.82 20.30 -1.19
CA LEU A 28 -29.18 19.04 -1.61
C LEU A 28 -28.43 18.33 -0.48
N THR A 29 -28.14 19.04 0.62
CA THR A 29 -27.36 18.51 1.75
C THR A 29 -28.09 18.72 3.08
N TRP A 30 -29.43 18.68 3.05
CA TRP A 30 -30.29 18.90 4.20
C TRP A 30 -30.02 17.91 5.35
N ASP A 31 -29.52 16.72 5.01
CA ASP A 31 -29.26 15.58 5.88
C ASP A 31 -27.84 15.56 6.47
N PHE A 32 -27.07 16.63 6.26
CA PHE A 32 -25.68 16.79 6.70
C PHE A 32 -25.39 16.28 8.13
N ASN A 33 -26.24 16.68 9.08
CA ASN A 33 -26.21 16.29 10.51
C ASN A 33 -27.26 15.23 10.89
N LYS A 34 -27.93 14.62 9.91
CA LYS A 34 -29.02 13.64 10.11
C LYS A 34 -28.57 12.22 9.83
N ILE A 35 -27.80 12.03 8.76
CA ILE A 35 -27.21 10.72 8.46
C ILE A 35 -25.88 10.60 9.19
N GLN A 36 -25.68 9.50 9.91
CA GLN A 36 -24.47 9.18 10.64
C GLN A 36 -23.97 7.81 10.19
N GLY A 37 -22.68 7.56 10.37
CA GLY A 37 -22.02 6.29 10.09
C GLY A 37 -20.68 6.27 10.80
N CYS A 38 -20.06 5.09 10.85
CA CYS A 38 -18.85 4.88 11.61
C CYS A 38 -17.60 4.90 10.71
N ILE A 39 -16.50 5.45 11.23
CA ILE A 39 -15.16 5.22 10.69
C ILE A 39 -14.61 4.04 11.48
N CYS A 40 -14.29 2.96 10.77
CA CYS A 40 -13.87 1.74 11.44
C CYS A 40 -12.39 1.79 11.80
N ASP A 41 -12.07 1.23 12.97
CA ASP A 41 -10.69 0.98 13.36
C ASP A 41 -10.03 0.01 12.38
N ALA A 42 -8.69 0.04 12.34
CA ALA A 42 -7.92 -0.85 11.48
C ALA A 42 -8.26 -2.32 11.75
N GLY A 43 -8.58 -3.07 10.69
CA GLY A 43 -9.00 -4.47 10.78
C GLY A 43 -10.50 -4.66 10.99
N PHE A 44 -11.29 -3.59 11.01
CA PHE A 44 -12.75 -3.64 11.04
C PHE A 44 -13.34 -2.88 9.84
N GLU A 45 -14.51 -3.32 9.41
CA GLU A 45 -15.24 -2.78 8.27
C GLU A 45 -16.75 -2.99 8.40
N GLY A 46 -17.48 -2.57 7.36
CA GLY A 46 -18.93 -2.57 7.34
C GLY A 46 -19.53 -1.26 7.84
N HIS A 47 -20.84 -1.13 7.68
CA HIS A 47 -21.58 0.08 8.01
C HIS A 47 -21.58 0.44 9.51
N ASP A 48 -21.42 -0.56 10.37
CA ASP A 48 -21.43 -0.49 11.83
C ASP A 48 -20.07 -0.87 12.45
N CYS A 49 -19.05 -1.12 11.63
CA CYS A 49 -17.72 -1.58 12.06
C CYS A 49 -17.70 -2.88 12.86
N ALA A 50 -18.77 -3.69 12.78
CA ALA A 50 -18.86 -4.95 13.51
C ALA A 50 -18.17 -6.12 12.77
N ARG A 51 -17.84 -5.95 11.48
CA ARG A 51 -17.18 -6.98 10.68
C ARG A 51 -15.68 -6.81 10.78
N ARG A 52 -14.94 -7.90 10.98
CA ARG A 52 -13.48 -7.90 10.86
C ARG A 52 -13.08 -8.01 9.39
N SER A 53 -12.17 -7.16 8.95
CA SER A 53 -11.60 -7.22 7.60
C SER A 53 -10.74 -8.47 7.46
N CYS A 54 -10.99 -9.25 6.40
CA CYS A 54 -10.12 -10.37 6.08
C CYS A 54 -8.84 -9.94 5.35
N PRO A 55 -7.77 -10.75 5.43
CA PRO A 55 -6.58 -10.58 4.63
C PRO A 55 -6.92 -10.47 3.14
N ARG A 56 -6.28 -9.51 2.48
CA ARG A 56 -6.33 -9.37 1.03
C ARG A 56 -5.00 -9.77 0.41
N GLY A 57 -5.06 -10.40 -0.75
CA GLY A 57 -3.89 -10.95 -1.40
C GLY A 57 -4.09 -11.14 -2.89
N ASP A 58 -3.02 -11.63 -3.49
CA ASP A 58 -2.93 -11.97 -4.89
C ASP A 58 -3.50 -13.37 -5.13
N ASP A 59 -4.15 -13.60 -6.29
CA ASP A 59 -4.56 -14.96 -6.66
C ASP A 59 -3.36 -15.69 -7.28
N PRO A 60 -2.80 -16.73 -6.63
CA PRO A 60 -1.63 -17.44 -7.13
C PRO A 60 -1.88 -18.19 -8.45
N ARG A 61 -3.13 -18.30 -8.93
CA ARG A 61 -3.44 -18.88 -10.24
C ARG A 61 -3.37 -17.85 -11.37
N THR A 62 -3.37 -16.55 -11.06
CA THR A 62 -3.20 -15.53 -12.08
C THR A 62 -1.75 -15.58 -12.57
N THR A 63 -1.58 -15.61 -13.90
CA THR A 63 -0.26 -15.66 -14.53
C THR A 63 0.13 -14.28 -15.04
N VAL A 64 1.45 -14.05 -15.18
CA VAL A 64 2.01 -12.80 -15.73
C VAL A 64 1.59 -11.57 -14.90
N GLN A 65 1.96 -11.59 -13.63
CA GLN A 65 1.72 -10.47 -12.72
C GLN A 65 3.02 -9.78 -12.34
N ALA A 66 2.91 -8.50 -12.02
CA ALA A 66 4.01 -7.68 -11.56
C ALA A 66 3.60 -6.89 -10.33
N ARG A 67 4.54 -6.74 -9.40
CA ARG A 67 4.38 -5.85 -8.25
C ARG A 67 4.57 -4.42 -8.69
N GLU A 68 3.86 -3.52 -8.02
CA GLU A 68 4.07 -2.09 -8.19
C GLU A 68 5.53 -1.73 -7.86
N VAL A 69 6.16 -0.99 -8.76
CA VAL A 69 7.45 -0.35 -8.52
C VAL A 69 7.28 1.14 -8.78
N GLN A 70 7.53 1.95 -7.77
CA GLN A 70 7.59 3.41 -7.93
C GLN A 70 9.04 3.87 -7.89
N THR A 71 9.40 4.77 -8.80
CA THR A 71 10.75 5.33 -8.85
C THR A 71 10.77 6.77 -8.38
N ILE A 72 11.77 7.10 -7.56
CA ILE A 72 11.99 8.45 -7.05
C ILE A 72 13.37 8.91 -7.51
N THR A 73 13.43 10.11 -8.05
CA THR A 73 14.68 10.82 -8.33
C THR A 73 14.62 12.16 -7.61
N CYS A 74 15.65 12.45 -6.81
CA CYS A 74 15.72 13.68 -6.04
C CYS A 74 17.14 14.23 -6.02
N VAL A 75 17.23 15.56 -6.08
CA VAL A 75 18.51 16.28 -6.10
C VAL A 75 18.53 17.29 -4.97
N TYR A 76 19.65 17.35 -4.25
CA TYR A 76 19.86 18.28 -3.15
C TYR A 76 21.07 19.20 -3.38
N THR A 77 21.05 20.38 -2.76
CA THR A 77 22.15 21.36 -2.75
C THR A 77 22.92 21.33 -1.42
N ALA A 78 22.22 21.03 -0.32
CA ALA A 78 22.79 20.66 0.97
C ALA A 78 21.93 19.58 1.63
N LEU A 79 22.47 18.86 2.62
CA LEU A 79 21.73 17.82 3.33
C LEU A 79 20.41 18.38 3.87
N ALA A 80 19.33 17.68 3.58
CA ALA A 80 18.00 18.13 3.91
C ALA A 80 17.09 16.92 4.16
N THR A 81 16.03 17.18 4.90
CA THR A 81 15.04 16.18 5.25
C THR A 81 13.74 16.40 4.48
N PHE A 82 12.97 15.33 4.38
CA PHE A 82 11.65 15.33 3.76
C PHE A 82 10.81 14.21 4.39
N THR A 83 9.51 14.26 4.15
CA THR A 83 8.61 13.15 4.46
C THR A 83 7.89 12.72 3.19
N LEU A 84 7.56 11.44 3.11
CA LEU A 84 6.73 10.87 2.05
C LEU A 84 5.37 10.52 2.64
N SER A 85 4.32 10.62 1.83
CA SER A 85 2.98 10.19 2.20
C SER A 85 2.39 9.20 1.21
N PHE A 86 1.62 8.26 1.75
CA PHE A 86 0.90 7.24 1.01
C PHE A 86 -0.46 7.01 1.66
N ARG A 87 -1.55 7.15 0.87
CA ARG A 87 -2.93 6.97 1.36
C ARG A 87 -3.25 7.79 2.63
N GLY A 88 -2.70 9.00 2.70
CA GLY A 88 -2.89 9.94 3.81
C GLY A 88 -2.06 9.68 5.07
N GLN A 89 -1.25 8.61 5.11
CA GLN A 89 -0.27 8.41 6.19
C GLN A 89 1.10 8.94 5.77
N VAL A 90 1.85 9.46 6.75
CA VAL A 90 3.13 10.13 6.54
C VAL A 90 4.25 9.28 7.14
N SER A 91 5.37 9.18 6.43
CA SER A 91 6.57 8.51 6.90
C SER A 91 7.21 9.25 8.08
N PRO A 92 8.08 8.58 8.85
CA PRO A 92 9.06 9.27 9.68
C PRO A 92 9.91 10.25 8.85
N LEU A 93 10.64 11.13 9.52
CA LEU A 93 11.54 12.08 8.86
C LEU A 93 12.64 11.33 8.11
N LEU A 94 12.73 11.56 6.80
CA LEU A 94 13.71 10.97 5.90
C LEU A 94 14.82 11.96 5.62
N SER A 95 16.04 11.48 5.39
CA SER A 95 17.21 12.31 5.05
C SER A 95 17.64 12.11 3.61
N SER A 96 18.08 13.18 2.94
CA SER A 96 18.57 13.14 1.56
C SER A 96 19.78 12.22 1.37
N ASN A 97 20.54 11.90 2.42
CA ASN A 97 21.69 11.00 2.37
C ASN A 97 21.46 9.63 3.05
N MET A 98 20.22 9.28 3.41
CA MET A 98 19.95 8.01 4.09
C MET A 98 20.22 6.80 3.22
N LEU A 99 20.65 5.70 3.84
CA LEU A 99 20.93 4.43 3.16
C LEU A 99 19.63 3.75 2.70
N ALA A 100 19.73 2.84 1.73
CA ALA A 100 18.57 2.12 1.21
C ALA A 100 17.86 1.28 2.28
N SER A 101 18.61 0.65 3.20
CA SER A 101 18.06 -0.12 4.31
C SER A 101 17.25 0.74 5.28
N ASP A 102 17.73 1.94 5.56
CA ASP A 102 17.07 2.87 6.49
C ASP A 102 15.79 3.41 5.86
N LEU A 103 15.81 3.68 4.55
CA LEU A 103 14.61 4.11 3.82
C LEU A 103 13.58 2.99 3.79
N GLN A 104 14.00 1.75 3.54
CA GLN A 104 13.12 0.58 3.59
C GLN A 104 12.47 0.43 4.97
N ALA A 105 13.25 0.54 6.05
CA ALA A 105 12.72 0.44 7.41
C ALA A 105 11.73 1.58 7.72
N ALA A 106 12.05 2.81 7.33
CA ALA A 106 11.18 3.97 7.54
C ALA A 106 9.85 3.82 6.79
N LEU A 107 9.87 3.38 5.53
CA LEU A 107 8.64 3.15 4.76
C LEU A 107 7.82 1.98 5.28
N THR A 108 8.48 0.91 5.74
CA THR A 108 7.79 -0.27 6.30
C THR A 108 7.07 0.05 7.62
N SER A 109 7.49 1.11 8.33
CA SER A 109 6.79 1.58 9.53
C SER A 109 5.43 2.24 9.24
N VAL A 110 5.17 2.63 7.98
CA VAL A 110 3.90 3.22 7.56
C VAL A 110 2.90 2.11 7.26
N SER A 111 1.85 1.99 8.07
CA SER A 111 0.88 0.88 8.01
C SER A 111 0.19 0.73 6.65
N THR A 112 -0.04 1.83 5.92
CA THR A 112 -0.66 1.80 4.58
C THR A 112 0.28 1.32 3.48
N ILE A 113 1.60 1.38 3.70
CA ILE A 113 2.64 0.91 2.76
C ILE A 113 2.92 -0.58 3.03
N GLY A 114 3.14 -0.94 4.29
CA GLY A 114 3.55 -2.29 4.69
C GLY A 114 4.95 -2.64 4.19
N ASN A 115 5.22 -3.92 3.91
CA ASN A 115 6.55 -4.33 3.49
C ASN A 115 6.88 -3.79 2.09
N VAL A 116 8.11 -3.30 1.94
CA VAL A 116 8.67 -2.83 0.67
C VAL A 116 10.09 -3.35 0.51
N GLN A 117 10.56 -3.39 -0.73
CA GLN A 117 11.97 -3.57 -1.06
C GLN A 117 12.49 -2.30 -1.73
N VAL A 118 13.58 -1.74 -1.21
CA VAL A 118 14.19 -0.52 -1.74
C VAL A 118 15.53 -0.85 -2.39
N SER A 119 15.76 -0.31 -3.59
CA SER A 119 17.04 -0.40 -4.28
C SER A 119 17.44 0.93 -4.88
N TYR A 120 18.75 1.21 -4.89
CA TYR A 120 19.34 2.45 -5.40
C TYR A 120 20.20 2.13 -6.61
N SER A 121 20.03 2.88 -7.71
CA SER A 121 20.85 2.70 -8.93
C SER A 121 22.34 3.00 -8.70
N ALA A 122 22.66 3.88 -7.73
CA ALA A 122 24.02 4.19 -7.32
C ALA A 122 24.59 3.22 -6.25
N GLY A 123 23.83 2.19 -5.85
CA GLY A 123 24.22 1.18 -4.86
C GLY A 123 23.61 1.43 -3.46
N PRO A 124 23.44 0.38 -2.64
CA PRO A 124 22.65 0.43 -1.41
C PRO A 124 23.26 1.29 -0.30
N THR A 125 24.57 1.57 -0.37
CA THR A 125 25.31 2.41 0.57
C THR A 125 25.40 3.88 0.13
N SER A 126 24.85 4.21 -1.04
CA SER A 126 24.73 5.59 -1.50
C SER A 126 23.60 6.33 -0.78
N GLY A 127 23.62 7.66 -0.83
CA GLY A 127 22.54 8.47 -0.29
C GLY A 127 21.28 8.41 -1.17
N ALA A 128 20.11 8.53 -0.54
CA ALA A 128 18.82 8.51 -1.24
C ALA A 128 18.75 9.49 -2.43
N CYS A 129 19.03 10.77 -2.17
CA CYS A 129 19.11 11.82 -3.18
C CYS A 129 20.57 12.08 -3.57
N THR A 130 20.79 12.72 -4.71
CA THR A 130 22.13 13.08 -5.18
C THR A 130 22.40 14.57 -5.10
N LEU A 131 23.68 14.93 -4.94
CA LEU A 131 24.10 16.31 -5.11
C LEU A 131 23.88 16.74 -6.56
N SER A 132 23.54 18.01 -6.80
CA SER A 132 23.29 18.54 -8.14
C SER A 132 24.46 18.40 -9.13
N THR A 133 25.66 18.13 -8.62
CA THR A 133 26.89 17.93 -9.38
C THR A 133 27.21 16.46 -9.67
N GLN A 134 26.37 15.52 -9.22
CA GLN A 134 26.58 14.07 -9.33
C GLN A 134 25.55 13.44 -10.28
N PRO A 135 25.86 12.26 -10.86
CA PRO A 135 24.87 11.49 -11.61
C PRO A 135 23.67 11.17 -10.71
N ALA A 136 22.46 11.23 -11.26
CA ALA A 136 21.23 11.01 -10.50
C ALA A 136 21.16 9.58 -9.93
N ASN A 137 20.81 9.46 -8.66
CA ASN A 137 20.41 8.20 -8.05
C ASN A 137 18.90 8.02 -8.27
N THR A 138 18.53 6.85 -8.77
CA THR A 138 17.14 6.43 -8.88
C THR A 138 16.86 5.48 -7.74
N ILE A 139 15.94 5.87 -6.87
CA ILE A 139 15.39 5.04 -5.83
C ILE A 139 14.23 4.24 -6.43
N SER A 140 14.32 2.91 -6.44
CA SER A 140 13.22 2.04 -6.84
C SER A 140 12.62 1.38 -5.61
N ILE A 141 11.33 1.63 -5.38
CA ILE A 141 10.54 1.09 -4.26
C ILE A 141 9.57 0.07 -4.83
N THR A 142 9.83 -1.21 -4.57
CA THR A 142 8.92 -2.30 -4.90
C THR A 142 7.98 -2.56 -3.74
N PHE A 143 6.68 -2.48 -3.97
CA PHE A 143 5.67 -2.75 -2.95
C PHE A 143 5.43 -4.26 -2.80
N ILE A 144 5.62 -4.76 -1.57
CA ILE A 144 5.47 -6.18 -1.26
C ILE A 144 4.12 -6.47 -0.60
N SER A 145 3.67 -5.63 0.33
CA SER A 145 2.39 -5.85 1.01
C SER A 145 1.22 -5.12 0.35
N ALA A 146 1.43 -3.91 -0.15
CA ALA A 146 0.41 -3.19 -0.93
C ALA A 146 0.39 -3.72 -2.37
N LEU A 147 -0.75 -4.24 -2.80
CA LEU A 147 -0.93 -4.89 -4.11
C LEU A 147 -1.86 -4.06 -5.02
N GLY A 148 -1.79 -4.35 -6.33
CA GLY A 148 -2.51 -3.63 -7.39
C GLY A 148 -1.74 -2.43 -7.96
N ASP A 149 -2.40 -1.70 -8.86
CA ASP A 149 -1.93 -0.40 -9.38
C ASP A 149 -2.09 0.65 -8.27
N LEU A 150 -0.98 1.06 -7.67
CA LEU A 150 -0.98 1.90 -6.47
C LEU A 150 -0.91 3.39 -6.84
N PRO A 151 -1.53 4.28 -6.03
CA PRO A 151 -1.36 5.71 -6.24
C PRO A 151 0.11 6.10 -6.02
N PRO A 152 0.62 7.14 -6.68
CA PRO A 152 1.99 7.59 -6.48
C PRO A 152 2.20 8.04 -5.03
N LEU A 153 3.36 7.70 -4.47
CA LEU A 153 3.90 8.34 -3.28
C LEU A 153 3.93 9.85 -3.48
N LYS A 154 3.66 10.60 -2.43
CA LYS A 154 3.68 12.06 -2.45
C LYS A 154 4.78 12.57 -1.56
N VAL A 155 5.57 13.51 -2.06
CA VAL A 155 6.49 14.27 -1.22
C VAL A 155 5.73 15.38 -0.52
N ASN A 156 5.87 15.47 0.79
CA ASN A 156 5.11 16.44 1.56
C ASN A 156 5.63 17.87 1.35
N PRO A 157 4.74 18.89 1.51
CA PRO A 157 5.08 20.29 1.24
C PRO A 157 6.01 20.91 2.29
N ASP A 158 6.23 20.25 3.43
CA ASP A 158 7.20 20.64 4.46
C ASP A 158 8.66 20.44 4.03
N ARG A 159 8.90 19.76 2.90
CA ARG A 159 10.23 19.65 2.29
C ARG A 159 10.83 21.05 2.06
N ASN A 160 12.11 21.20 2.41
CA ASN A 160 12.86 22.39 2.07
C ASN A 160 13.13 22.44 0.55
N THR A 161 12.33 23.21 -0.20
CA THR A 161 12.43 23.33 -1.67
C THR A 161 13.68 24.05 -2.15
N VAL A 162 14.38 24.80 -1.28
CA VAL A 162 15.67 25.42 -1.61
C VAL A 162 16.79 24.39 -1.56
N LEU A 163 16.78 23.53 -0.53
CA LEU A 163 17.81 22.51 -0.34
C LEU A 163 17.55 21.22 -1.13
N LEU A 164 16.29 20.91 -1.41
CA LEU A 164 15.81 19.80 -2.24
C LEU A 164 14.95 20.37 -3.37
N PRO A 165 15.55 21.02 -4.39
CA PRO A 165 14.79 21.67 -5.46
C PRO A 165 14.11 20.67 -6.40
N VAL A 166 14.70 19.50 -6.60
CA VAL A 166 14.18 18.50 -7.54
C VAL A 166 13.69 17.28 -6.79
N PHE A 167 12.46 16.87 -7.08
CA PHE A 167 11.87 15.64 -6.58
C PHE A 167 10.83 15.17 -7.59
N THR A 168 11.10 14.04 -8.23
CA THR A 168 10.24 13.44 -9.26
C THR A 168 9.92 12.02 -8.83
N ILE A 169 8.63 11.67 -8.85
CA ILE A 169 8.12 10.34 -8.49
C ILE A 169 7.37 9.82 -9.73
N ASN A 170 7.73 8.63 -10.21
CA ASN A 170 7.05 7.94 -11.31
C ASN A 170 6.38 6.66 -10.79
N SER A 171 5.13 6.45 -11.16
CA SER A 171 4.32 5.26 -10.87
C SER A 171 3.53 4.80 -12.09
N ASP A 172 3.89 5.29 -13.27
CA ASP A 172 3.08 5.19 -14.49
C ASP A 172 3.56 4.11 -15.46
N GLY A 173 4.59 3.34 -15.08
CA GLY A 173 5.24 2.34 -15.94
C GLY A 173 6.41 2.89 -16.76
N ILE A 174 6.80 4.15 -16.54
CA ILE A 174 7.90 4.83 -17.24
C ILE A 174 9.08 5.01 -16.28
N SER A 175 10.29 5.26 -16.80
CA SER A 175 11.48 5.60 -16.00
C SER A 175 11.82 4.55 -14.93
N GLY A 176 11.63 3.27 -15.28
CA GLY A 176 11.87 2.13 -14.40
C GLY A 176 10.76 1.85 -13.38
N SER A 177 9.68 2.64 -13.37
CA SER A 177 8.48 2.30 -12.61
C SER A 177 7.69 1.17 -13.31
N ILE A 178 6.88 0.44 -12.55
CA ILE A 178 6.05 -0.65 -13.03
C ILE A 178 4.69 -0.50 -12.37
N ARG A 179 3.61 -0.51 -13.17
CA ARG A 179 2.24 -0.57 -12.64
C ARG A 179 1.95 -1.97 -12.13
N GLY A 180 1.55 -2.07 -10.87
CA GLY A 180 1.21 -3.33 -10.25
C GLY A 180 -0.02 -3.96 -10.90
N THR A 181 0.07 -5.26 -11.18
CA THR A 181 -1.03 -6.06 -11.72
C THR A 181 -1.45 -7.19 -10.80
N ASN A 182 -0.71 -7.45 -9.71
CA ASN A 182 -1.15 -8.37 -8.66
C ASN A 182 -2.50 -7.95 -8.10
N GLU A 183 -3.38 -8.92 -7.82
CA GLU A 183 -4.67 -8.63 -7.22
C GLU A 183 -4.50 -8.20 -5.76
N ASN A 184 -5.46 -7.40 -5.28
CA ASN A 184 -5.64 -7.11 -3.86
C ASN A 184 -7.01 -7.61 -3.43
N ALA A 185 -7.26 -8.90 -3.63
CA ALA A 185 -8.56 -9.53 -3.46
C ALA A 185 -8.75 -10.08 -2.05
N GLU A 186 -9.96 -9.97 -1.51
CA GLU A 186 -10.31 -10.63 -0.25
C GLU A 186 -10.08 -12.13 -0.35
N CYS A 187 -9.34 -12.68 0.61
CA CYS A 187 -8.96 -14.09 0.64
C CYS A 187 -8.29 -14.57 -0.65
N SER A 188 -7.56 -13.68 -1.34
CA SER A 188 -6.90 -13.98 -2.61
C SER A 188 -7.83 -14.56 -3.67
N ASN A 189 -9.15 -14.23 -3.65
CA ASN A 189 -10.21 -14.87 -4.47
C ASN A 189 -10.37 -16.39 -4.26
N ASN A 190 -9.78 -16.93 -3.21
CA ASN A 190 -9.54 -18.36 -3.01
C ASN A 190 -10.09 -18.88 -1.68
N GLY A 191 -11.00 -18.13 -1.08
CA GLY A 191 -11.72 -18.52 0.12
C GLY A 191 -12.89 -17.58 0.42
N LEU A 192 -13.61 -17.89 1.49
CA LEU A 192 -14.66 -17.05 2.04
C LEU A 192 -14.17 -16.37 3.32
N CYS A 193 -14.42 -15.07 3.44
CA CYS A 193 -14.10 -14.35 4.66
C CYS A 193 -15.07 -14.72 5.79
N ASP A 194 -14.54 -15.20 6.92
CA ASP A 194 -15.27 -15.20 8.18
C ASP A 194 -15.12 -13.83 8.85
N TYR A 195 -16.10 -12.96 8.63
CA TYR A 195 -16.11 -11.60 9.18
C TYR A 195 -16.21 -11.54 10.72
N SER A 196 -16.50 -12.66 11.41
CA SER A 196 -16.53 -12.68 12.88
C SER A 196 -15.13 -12.86 13.47
N THR A 197 -14.25 -13.59 12.78
CA THR A 197 -12.87 -13.86 13.20
C THR A 197 -11.86 -12.98 12.46
N GLY A 198 -12.17 -12.56 11.23
CA GLY A 198 -11.27 -11.86 10.32
C GLY A 198 -10.31 -12.80 9.59
N THR A 199 -10.68 -14.08 9.41
CA THR A 199 -9.83 -15.10 8.78
C THR A 199 -10.50 -15.71 7.55
N CYS A 200 -9.71 -16.06 6.54
CA CYS A 200 -10.25 -16.70 5.35
C CYS A 200 -10.39 -18.22 5.50
N GLN A 201 -11.56 -18.74 5.12
CA GLN A 201 -11.81 -20.16 4.96
C GLN A 201 -11.48 -20.56 3.52
N CYS A 202 -10.35 -21.22 3.33
CA CYS A 202 -9.81 -21.51 2.01
C CYS A 202 -10.60 -22.60 1.27
N PHE A 203 -10.74 -22.43 -0.04
CA PHE A 203 -11.27 -23.47 -0.92
C PHE A 203 -10.28 -24.63 -1.06
N ASP A 204 -10.77 -25.77 -1.58
CA ASP A 204 -9.94 -26.95 -1.79
C ASP A 204 -8.73 -26.65 -2.69
N GLY A 205 -7.57 -27.17 -2.29
CA GLY A 205 -6.28 -26.92 -2.92
C GLY A 205 -5.64 -25.56 -2.60
N MET A 206 -6.23 -24.78 -1.68
CA MET A 206 -5.71 -23.48 -1.24
C MET A 206 -5.33 -23.51 0.24
N ALA A 207 -4.25 -22.83 0.60
CA ALA A 207 -3.85 -22.66 1.99
C ALA A 207 -3.34 -21.24 2.27
N SER A 208 -3.11 -20.98 3.56
CA SER A 208 -2.54 -19.74 4.05
C SER A 208 -1.14 -19.49 3.48
N SER A 209 -0.87 -18.24 3.08
CA SER A 209 0.39 -17.87 2.44
C SER A 209 1.24 -16.92 3.30
N ASN A 210 2.44 -16.62 2.80
CA ASN A 210 3.31 -15.57 3.30
C ASN A 210 3.14 -14.22 2.54
N GLY A 211 2.14 -14.11 1.64
CA GLY A 211 1.91 -12.95 0.78
C GLY A 211 2.89 -12.82 -0.40
N LEU A 212 3.78 -13.79 -0.58
CA LEU A 212 4.80 -13.87 -1.64
C LEU A 212 4.68 -15.16 -2.47
N GLY A 213 3.53 -15.84 -2.41
CA GLY A 213 3.28 -17.11 -3.11
C GLY A 213 3.86 -18.35 -2.44
N GLY A 214 4.44 -18.22 -1.24
CA GLY A 214 4.89 -19.34 -0.41
C GLY A 214 3.93 -19.63 0.75
N LEU A 215 4.07 -20.79 1.37
CA LEU A 215 3.31 -21.15 2.57
C LEU A 215 3.60 -20.18 3.73
N GLY A 216 2.56 -19.80 4.48
CA GLY A 216 2.72 -18.90 5.63
C GLY A 216 1.48 -18.87 6.52
N LEU A 217 1.43 -17.92 7.46
CA LEU A 217 0.40 -17.84 8.51
C LEU A 217 -0.56 -16.65 8.34
N ARG A 218 -0.61 -16.04 7.15
CA ARG A 218 -1.43 -14.85 6.90
C ARG A 218 -2.93 -15.14 6.85
N ALA A 219 -3.34 -16.40 6.77
CA ALA A 219 -4.72 -16.88 6.65
C ALA A 219 -5.48 -16.21 5.48
N ASP A 220 -4.80 -16.09 4.34
CA ASP A 220 -5.26 -15.33 3.17
C ASP A 220 -5.60 -16.18 1.94
N CYS A 221 -5.42 -17.51 2.02
CA CYS A 221 -5.66 -18.44 0.91
C CYS A 221 -4.83 -18.15 -0.35
N GLY A 222 -3.68 -17.47 -0.19
CA GLY A 222 -2.80 -17.09 -1.30
C GLY A 222 -1.76 -18.15 -1.70
N PHE A 223 -1.83 -19.38 -1.17
CA PHE A 223 -0.89 -20.46 -1.47
C PHE A 223 -1.59 -21.64 -2.15
N LEU A 224 -1.07 -22.05 -3.31
CA LEU A 224 -1.52 -23.26 -4.02
C LEU A 224 -0.88 -24.50 -3.40
N VAL A 225 -1.70 -25.38 -2.83
CA VAL A 225 -1.22 -26.65 -2.28
C VAL A 225 -0.86 -27.59 -3.43
N PRO A 226 0.38 -28.15 -3.47
CA PRO A 226 0.78 -29.12 -4.48
C PRO A 226 -0.15 -30.34 -4.52
N GLU A 227 -0.43 -30.86 -5.71
CA GLU A 227 -1.37 -31.97 -5.90
C GLU A 227 -0.94 -33.27 -5.20
N VAL A 228 0.36 -33.48 -5.06
CA VAL A 228 0.95 -34.61 -4.29
C VAL A 228 0.55 -34.60 -2.82
N ASP A 229 0.35 -33.42 -2.23
CA ASP A 229 -0.03 -33.28 -0.82
C ASP A 229 -1.56 -33.41 -0.63
N ARG A 230 -2.34 -33.24 -1.70
CA ARG A 230 -3.81 -33.40 -1.68
C ARG A 230 -4.26 -34.86 -1.77
N LEU A 231 -3.42 -35.74 -2.31
CA LEU A 231 -3.72 -37.17 -2.47
C LEU A 231 -3.47 -38.00 -1.20
N ALA A 232 -2.70 -37.47 -0.24
CA ALA A 232 -2.44 -38.15 1.03
C ALA A 232 -3.69 -38.27 1.92
N ASP A 233 -4.69 -37.41 1.71
CA ASP A 233 -5.95 -37.39 2.49
C ASP A 233 -7.04 -38.31 1.90
N VAL A 234 -6.80 -38.91 0.72
CA VAL A 234 -7.75 -39.83 0.05
C VAL A 234 -7.39 -41.30 0.31
N THR A 235 -6.25 -41.58 0.95
CA THR A 235 -5.78 -42.96 1.20
C THR A 235 -6.21 -43.57 2.55
N GLU A 236 -7.08 -42.90 3.32
CA GLU A 236 -7.68 -43.45 4.55
C GLU A 236 -9.21 -43.63 4.46
N ILE A 237 -9.71 -44.27 3.39
CA ILE A 237 -11.06 -44.89 3.37
C ILE A 237 -10.97 -46.30 2.76
#